data_AF-A0A6L2PV42-F1
#
_entry.id   AF-A0A6L2PV42-F1
#
_cell.length_a   1.000
_cell.length_b   1.000
_cell.length_c   1.000
_cell.angle_alpha   90.00
_cell.angle_beta   90.00
_cell.angle_gamma   90.00
#
_symmetry.space_group_name_H-M   'P 1'
#
loop_
_entity.id
_entity.type
_entity.pdbx_description
1 polymer ?
#
loop_
_entity_poly.entity_id
_entity_poly.type
_entity_poly.pdbx_seq_one_letter_code
_entity_poly.pdbx_strand_id
1 'polypeptide(L)' 'MGLRHQYFIARTVLVRNGNVDEAVRLINRILGKEGIFDQYRRTRYYEKPHKVMWNPE' A
#
# COMPACT_ATOMS: atom_id res chain seq x y z
N MET A 1 4.73 -18.15 -15.83
CA MET A 1 4.01 -16.87 -15.77
C MET A 1 4.94 -15.84 -15.15
N GLY A 2 5.54 -14.97 -15.95
CA GLY A 2 6.42 -13.90 -15.46
C GLY A 2 5.64 -12.67 -14.98
N LEU A 3 6.34 -11.74 -14.33
CA LEU A 3 5.80 -10.42 -14.00
C LEU A 3 5.41 -9.71 -15.30
N ARG A 4 4.13 -9.40 -15.46
CA ARG A 4 3.58 -8.74 -16.66
C ARG A 4 3.71 -7.21 -16.62
N HIS A 5 4.17 -6.66 -15.50
CA HIS A 5 4.24 -5.20 -15.28
C HIS A 5 5.68 -4.72 -15.32
N GLN A 6 5.86 -3.47 -15.78
CA GLN A 6 7.17 -2.83 -15.83
C GLN A 6 7.73 -2.60 -14.42
N TYR A 7 9.03 -2.87 -14.25
CA TYR A 7 9.73 -2.67 -12.99
C TYR A 7 9.85 -1.19 -12.63
N PHE A 8 9.85 -0.89 -11.33
CA PHE A 8 10.11 0.45 -10.76
C PHE A 8 9.16 1.58 -11.19
N ILE A 9 7.97 1.24 -11.72
CA ILE A 9 6.94 2.24 -12.05
C ILE A 9 5.96 2.43 -10.90
N ALA A 10 5.37 1.35 -10.39
CA ALA A 10 4.36 1.44 -9.35
C ALA A 10 4.99 1.81 -7.99
N ARG A 11 4.38 2.79 -7.29
CA ARG A 11 4.72 3.19 -5.91
C ARG A 11 6.21 3.46 -5.69
N THR A 12 6.90 3.99 -6.70
CA THR A 12 8.33 4.31 -6.64
C THR A 12 8.52 5.81 -6.43
N VAL A 13 9.46 6.19 -5.55
CA VAL A 13 9.79 7.58 -5.24
C VAL A 13 11.29 7.80 -5.45
N LEU A 14 11.65 8.86 -6.18
CA LEU A 14 13.04 9.28 -6.36
C LEU A 14 13.47 10.16 -5.18
N VAL A 15 14.70 9.95 -4.70
CA VAL A 15 15.28 10.74 -3.62
C VAL A 15 15.87 12.03 -4.19
N ARG A 16 15.48 13.17 -3.63
CA ARG A 16 16.02 14.48 -4.02
C ARG A 16 17.11 14.91 -3.04
N ASN A 17 18.24 15.39 -3.57
CA ASN A 17 19.34 15.94 -2.78
C ASN A 17 19.88 14.99 -1.68
N GLY A 18 19.75 13.67 -1.87
CA GLY A 18 20.12 12.68 -0.86
C GLY A 18 19.23 12.65 0.38
N ASN A 19 18.12 13.39 0.43
CA ASN A 19 17.21 13.44 1.57
C ASN A 19 16.26 12.23 1.57
N VAL A 20 16.72 11.13 2.15
CA VAL A 20 15.96 9.87 2.25
C VAL A 20 14.75 10.02 3.17
N ASP A 21 14.86 10.79 4.26
CA ASP A 21 13.77 10.94 5.23
C ASP A 21 12.53 11.60 4.60
N GLU A 22 12.73 12.60 3.75
CA GLU A 22 11.64 13.23 2.99
C GLU A 22 10.99 12.23 2.03
N ALA A 23 11.79 11.47 1.28
CA ALA A 23 11.28 10.46 0.35
C ALA A 23 10.48 9.36 1.06
N VAL A 24 10.94 8.91 2.24
CA VAL A 24 10.24 7.90 3.06
C VAL A 24 8.93 8.45 3.62
N ARG A 25 8.88 9.72 4.05
CA ARG A 25 7.62 10.35 4.45
C ARG A 25 6.64 10.46 3.28
N LEU A 26 7.14 10.78 2.08
CA LEU A 26 6.33 10.88 0.88
C LEU A 26 5.70 9.53 0.50
N ILE A 27 6.50 8.45 0.45
CA ILE A 27 5.98 7.13 0.09
C ILE A 27 4.99 6.61 1.13
N ASN A 28 5.24 6.84 2.42
CA ASN A 28 4.29 6.47 3.49
C ASN A 28 2.93 7.16 3.31
N ARG A 29 2.93 8.44 2.92
CA ARG A 29 1.68 9.17 2.62
C ARG A 29 0.95 8.60 1.40
N ILE A 30 1.67 8.22 0.34
CA ILE A 30 1.08 7.59 -0.86
C ILE A 30 0.42 6.26 -0.47
N LEU A 31 1.15 5.39 0.22
CA LEU A 31 0.65 4.07 0.65
C LEU A 31 -0.54 4.18 1.61
N GLY A 32 -0.53 5.19 2.49
CA GLY A 32 -1.65 5.49 3.38
C GLY A 32 -2.89 5.93 2.61
N LYS A 33 -2.74 6.83 1.63
CA LYS A 33 -3.85 7.32 0.80
C LYS A 33 -4.47 6.21 -0.06
N GLU A 34 -3.66 5.27 -0.54
CA GLU A 34 -4.12 4.10 -1.31
C GLU A 34 -4.71 2.99 -0.43
N GLY A 35 -4.69 3.12 0.90
CA GLY A 35 -5.20 2.11 1.82
C GLY A 35 -4.38 0.82 1.87
N ILE A 36 -3.15 0.83 1.32
CA ILE A 36 -2.28 -0.35 1.25
C ILE A 36 -1.97 -0.91 2.63
N PHE A 37 -1.77 -0.04 3.62
CA PHE A 37 -1.50 -0.49 4.98
C PHE A 37 -2.70 -1.19 5.62
N ASP A 38 -3.92 -0.75 5.30
CA ASP A 38 -5.14 -1.37 5.84
C ASP A 38 -5.44 -2.68 5.14
N GLN A 39 -5.28 -2.72 3.82
CA GLN A 39 -5.34 -3.96 3.06
C GLN A 39 -4.33 -4.97 3.62
N TYR A 40 -3.06 -4.58 3.77
CA TYR A 40 -2.01 -5.43 4.33
C TYR A 40 -2.40 -5.98 5.71
N ARG A 41 -2.96 -5.15 6.60
CA ARG A 41 -3.38 -5.59 7.93
C ARG A 41 -4.52 -6.59 7.88
N ARG A 42 -5.52 -6.38 7.02
CA ARG A 42 -6.71 -7.24 6.86
C ARG A 42 -6.36 -8.57 6.18
N THR A 43 -5.49 -8.56 5.17
CA THR A 43 -5.11 -9.78 4.44
C THR A 43 -4.13 -10.67 5.18
N ARG A 44 -3.71 -10.32 6.41
CA ARG A 44 -2.87 -11.20 7.24
C ARG A 44 -3.57 -12.49 7.65
N TYR A 45 -4.89 -12.44 7.82
CA TYR A 45 -5.69 -13.60 8.20
C TYR A 45 -6.95 -13.66 7.34
N TYR A 46 -7.50 -14.85 7.18
CA TYR A 46 -8.78 -15.01 6.51
C TYR A 46 -9.91 -14.42 7.37
N GLU A 47 -10.60 -13.43 6.84
CA GLU A 47 -11.82 -12.88 7.44
C GLU A 47 -13.04 -13.57 6.83
N LYS A 48 -13.85 -14.23 7.67
CA LYS A 48 -15.07 -14.91 7.22
C LYS A 48 -16.05 -13.87 6.64
N PRO A 49 -16.74 -14.14 5.51
CA PRO A 49 -17.63 -13.19 4.85
C PRO A 49 -18.65 -12.50 5.76
N HIS A 50 -19.26 -13.23 6.70
CA HIS A 50 -20.23 -12.67 7.65
C HIS A 50 -19.62 -11.71 8.69
N LYS A 51 -18.29 -11.69 8.87
CA LYS A 51 -17.59 -10.76 9.76
C LYS A 51 -17.20 -9.45 9.06
N VAL A 52 -17.11 -9.45 7.74
CA VAL A 52 -16.70 -8.29 6.91
C VAL A 52 -17.88 -7.60 6.24
N MET A 53 -18.97 -8.33 5.95
CA MET A 53 -20.10 -7.82 5.16
C MET A 53 -21.15 -7.06 5.98
N TRP A 54 -21.00 -6.95 7.31
CA TRP A 54 -21.92 -6.21 8.15
C TRP A 54 -21.36 -4.81 8.47
N ASN A 55 -21.68 -3.85 7.60
CA ASN A 55 -21.65 -2.41 7.94
C ASN A 55 -23.10 -1.90 7.84
N PRO A 56 -23.85 -1.84 8.95
CA PRO A 56 -25.18 -1.24 8.97
C PRO A 56 -25.01 0.29 8.94
N GLU A 57 -24.75 0.83 7.75
CA GLU A 57 -25.22 2.18 7.44
C GLU A 57 -26.70 2.11 7.04
#